data_AF-A0A8W8MFG6-F1
#
_entry.id   AF-A0A8W8MFG6-F1
#
_cell.length_a   1.000
_cell.length_b   1.000
_cell.length_c   1.000
_cell.angle_alpha   90.00
_cell.angle_beta   90.00
_cell.angle_gamma   90.00
#
_symmetry.space_group_name_H-M   'P 1'
#
loop_
_entity.id
_entity.type
_entity.pdbx_description
1 polymer ?
#
loop_
_entity_poly.entity_id
_entity_poly.type
_entity_poly.pdbx_seq_one_letter_code
_entity_poly.pdbx_strand_id
1 'polypeptide(L)'
;MNRLRKFVTNYNKAIIGSLLAAGSVTELFGFFAPETVFLQDYKNLLTFKEMEEPYPLGPKVEQAKKEVFQDLICKGRFTQTQLDGIDVIINADMNDPFHKGNLHSKFGTFIGLPIAFVYNSPAEVPMDNYRIGQTITIEDGTQEGAVLKKSIILGKNAVKYALLRECLLTDSYDLQVKQGLMTLFVGGFCLVMYTAATRLKRPAQIVFRATPVIILYGLLILQIWCRYKRQRDSHVDQEIPSFGSEYVIGGAEYYTQVVKRNKALHFIMKDLTKDNFTAQGNERVNPVWNDRIRATDKRDFYRQQAEKLTNENKQENSVC
;
A
#
# COMPACT_ATOMS: atom_id res chain seq x y z
N MET A 1 39.70 -32.15 24.30
CA MET A 1 38.27 -31.94 23.94
C MET A 1 37.73 -30.51 24.13
N ASN A 2 38.05 -29.78 25.22
CA ASN A 2 37.47 -28.44 25.47
C ASN A 2 37.88 -27.31 24.49
N ARG A 3 39.09 -27.36 23.90
CA ARG A 3 39.55 -26.34 22.94
C ARG A 3 38.85 -26.45 21.58
N LEU A 4 38.75 -27.65 21.02
CA LEU A 4 37.97 -27.93 19.80
C LEU A 4 36.49 -27.56 19.98
N ARG A 5 35.92 -27.83 21.16
CA ARG A 5 34.55 -27.43 21.51
C ARG A 5 34.37 -25.91 21.47
N LYS A 6 35.27 -25.15 22.10
CA LYS A 6 35.25 -23.67 22.06
C LYS A 6 35.47 -23.13 20.65
N PHE A 7 36.35 -23.76 19.87
CA PHE A 7 36.66 -23.34 18.50
C PHE A 7 35.43 -23.46 17.57
N VAL A 8 34.75 -24.62 17.57
CA VAL A 8 33.55 -24.82 16.75
C VAL A 8 32.40 -23.89 17.17
N THR A 9 32.21 -23.69 18.48
CA THR A 9 31.18 -22.75 18.97
C THR A 9 31.51 -21.30 18.61
N ASN A 10 32.77 -20.87 18.70
CA ASN A 10 33.17 -19.52 18.32
C ASN A 10 33.06 -19.28 16.80
N TYR A 11 33.41 -20.28 15.99
CA TYR A 11 33.23 -20.24 14.55
C TYR A 11 31.77 -20.12 14.14
N ASN A 12 30.87 -20.92 14.73
CA ASN A 12 29.43 -20.82 14.49
C ASN A 12 28.86 -19.47 14.91
N LYS A 13 29.30 -18.93 16.05
CA LYS A 13 28.91 -17.59 16.50
C LYS A 13 29.36 -16.50 15.54
N ALA A 14 30.57 -16.60 14.98
CA ALA A 14 31.07 -15.64 14.00
C ALA A 14 30.25 -15.66 12.70
N ILE A 15 29.93 -16.85 12.16
CA ILE A 15 29.08 -16.98 10.97
C ILE A 15 27.69 -16.37 11.19
N ILE A 16 27.05 -16.71 12.31
CA ILE A 16 25.74 -16.16 12.65
C ILE A 16 25.83 -14.64 12.80
N GLY A 17 26.85 -14.12 13.49
CA GLY A 17 27.09 -12.68 13.62
C GLY A 17 27.21 -11.96 12.27
N SER A 18 27.96 -12.54 11.32
CA SER A 18 28.11 -11.96 9.98
C SER A 18 26.81 -11.97 9.17
N LEU A 19 26.05 -13.06 9.19
CA LEU A 19 24.74 -13.14 8.53
C LEU A 19 23.75 -12.12 9.08
N LEU A 20 23.79 -11.88 10.39
CA LEU A 20 22.98 -10.88 11.06
C LEU A 20 23.36 -9.45 10.68
N ALA A 21 24.65 -9.16 10.61
CA ALA A 21 25.14 -7.86 10.16
C ALA A 21 24.68 -7.59 8.72
N ALA A 22 24.83 -8.58 7.82
CA ALA A 22 24.35 -8.48 6.45
C ALA A 22 22.81 -8.27 6.39
N GLY A 23 22.04 -9.02 7.18
CA GLY A 23 20.59 -8.87 7.27
C GLY A 23 20.15 -7.49 7.76
N SER A 24 20.81 -6.96 8.80
CA SER A 24 20.51 -5.64 9.36
C SER A 24 20.83 -4.51 8.37
N VAL A 25 21.95 -4.62 7.65
CA VAL A 25 22.29 -3.69 6.56
C VAL A 25 21.24 -3.75 5.45
N THR A 26 20.80 -4.95 5.07
CA THR A 26 19.77 -5.14 4.04
C THR A 26 18.44 -4.54 4.46
N GLU A 27 18.06 -4.67 5.73
CA GLU A 27 16.86 -4.05 6.28
C GLU A 27 16.93 -2.52 6.22
N LEU A 28 18.05 -1.96 6.70
CA LEU A 28 18.27 -0.52 6.74
C LEU A 28 18.18 0.10 5.33
N PHE A 29 18.91 -0.45 4.37
CA PHE A 29 18.97 0.12 3.02
C PHE A 29 17.82 -0.31 2.11
N GLY A 30 17.22 -1.48 2.34
CA GLY A 30 16.14 -2.02 1.52
C GLY A 30 14.74 -1.50 1.88
N PHE A 31 14.49 -1.23 3.17
CA PHE A 31 13.15 -0.86 3.63
C PHE A 31 13.07 0.50 4.31
N PHE A 32 14.05 0.85 5.13
CA PHE A 32 14.03 2.09 5.91
C PHE A 32 14.50 3.30 5.11
N ALA A 33 15.69 3.19 4.50
CA ALA A 33 16.32 4.30 3.79
C ALA A 33 15.46 4.84 2.63
N PRO A 34 14.77 4.02 1.81
CA PRO A 34 13.91 4.52 0.74
C PRO A 34 12.68 5.30 1.22
N GLU A 35 12.22 5.07 2.45
CA GLU A 35 11.07 5.76 3.06
C GLU A 35 11.51 6.94 3.95
N THR A 36 12.82 7.22 4.01
CA THR A 36 13.41 8.29 4.84
C THR A 36 14.50 9.06 4.09
N VAL A 37 15.76 8.65 4.22
CA VAL A 37 16.94 9.37 3.71
C VAL A 37 16.93 9.48 2.18
N PHE A 38 16.49 8.43 1.48
CA PHE A 38 16.42 8.37 0.03
C PHE A 38 14.99 8.59 -0.49
N LEU A 39 14.12 9.23 0.29
CA LEU A 39 12.73 9.46 -0.12
C LEU A 39 12.65 10.26 -1.42
N GLN A 40 13.49 11.29 -1.57
CA GLN A 40 13.52 12.11 -2.78
C GLN A 40 14.06 11.34 -3.99
N ASP A 41 15.09 10.52 -3.81
CA ASP A 41 15.62 9.66 -4.88
C ASP A 41 14.58 8.60 -5.29
N TYR A 42 13.85 8.04 -4.32
CA TYR A 42 12.79 7.09 -4.58
C TYR A 42 11.60 7.73 -5.32
N LYS A 43 11.23 8.96 -4.94
CA LYS A 43 10.25 9.76 -5.66
C LYS A 43 10.67 10.01 -7.11
N ASN A 44 11.93 10.40 -7.34
CA ASN A 44 12.48 10.62 -8.67
C ASN A 44 12.51 9.34 -9.50
N LEU A 45 12.84 8.19 -8.89
CA LEU A 45 12.83 6.88 -9.55
C LEU A 45 11.42 6.50 -10.06
N LEU A 46 10.39 6.85 -9.29
CA LEU A 46 8.99 6.53 -9.58
C LEU A 46 8.31 7.55 -10.50
N THR A 47 8.96 8.68 -10.74
CA THR A 47 8.54 9.67 -11.72
C THR A 47 9.00 9.20 -13.10
N PHE A 48 8.23 9.48 -14.15
CA PHE A 48 8.53 9.01 -15.52
C PHE A 48 9.98 9.35 -15.94
N LYS A 49 10.85 8.34 -15.98
CA LYS A 49 12.29 8.52 -16.32
C LYS A 49 12.53 9.10 -17.71
N GLU A 50 11.57 8.96 -18.61
CA GLU A 50 11.63 9.50 -19.96
C GLU A 50 11.39 11.03 -20.01
N MET A 51 10.88 11.62 -18.93
CA MET A 51 10.67 13.06 -18.84
C MET A 51 11.69 13.70 -17.91
N GLU A 52 12.30 14.81 -18.36
CA GLU A 52 13.23 15.61 -17.56
C GLU A 52 12.51 16.26 -16.35
N GLU A 53 11.18 16.38 -16.41
CA GLU A 53 10.34 16.94 -15.37
C GLU A 53 9.21 15.97 -14.94
N PRO A 54 8.73 16.07 -13.68
CA PRO A 54 7.59 15.30 -13.22
C PRO A 54 6.36 15.50 -14.09
N TYR A 55 5.65 14.41 -14.39
CA TYR A 55 4.41 14.48 -15.16
C TYR A 55 3.43 15.44 -14.45
N PRO A 56 2.93 16.49 -15.13
CA PRO A 56 2.17 17.54 -14.48
C PRO A 56 0.86 17.00 -13.90
N LEU A 57 0.49 17.50 -12.71
CA LEU A 57 -0.82 17.22 -12.14
C LEU A 57 -1.87 17.84 -13.05
N GLY A 58 -2.66 17.02 -13.75
CA GLY A 58 -3.74 17.55 -14.59
C GLY A 58 -4.71 18.42 -13.77
N PRO A 59 -5.48 19.33 -14.41
CA PRO A 59 -6.32 20.31 -13.70
C PRO A 59 -7.33 19.68 -12.75
N LYS A 60 -7.85 18.50 -13.10
CA LYS A 60 -8.74 17.68 -12.27
C LYS A 60 -8.09 17.29 -10.93
N VAL A 61 -6.81 16.89 -10.97
CA VAL A 61 -6.06 16.46 -9.79
C VAL A 61 -5.63 17.66 -8.97
N GLU A 62 -5.18 18.75 -9.59
CA GLU A 62 -4.82 19.97 -8.88
C GLU A 62 -6.00 20.59 -8.13
N GLN A 63 -7.17 20.66 -8.78
CA GLN A 63 -8.37 21.15 -8.14
C GLN A 63 -8.77 20.25 -6.96
N ALA A 64 -8.76 18.93 -7.16
CA ALA A 64 -9.05 17.98 -6.08
C ALA A 64 -8.05 18.11 -4.92
N LYS A 65 -6.75 18.29 -5.19
CA LYS A 65 -5.72 18.52 -4.17
C LYS A 65 -6.02 19.78 -3.36
N LYS A 66 -6.33 20.90 -4.01
CA LYS A 66 -6.68 22.17 -3.34
C LYS A 66 -7.90 22.01 -2.43
N GLU A 67 -8.98 21.41 -2.94
CA GLU A 67 -10.20 21.19 -2.16
C GLU A 67 -9.96 20.27 -0.96
N VAL A 68 -9.26 19.14 -1.15
CA VAL A 68 -8.94 18.19 -0.06
C VAL A 68 -8.07 18.85 1.00
N PHE A 69 -7.05 19.61 0.61
CA PHE A 69 -6.15 20.28 1.55
C PHE A 69 -6.90 21.34 2.36
N GLN A 70 -7.78 22.09 1.70
CA GLN A 70 -8.64 23.06 2.38
C GLN A 70 -9.57 22.36 3.38
N ASP A 71 -10.22 21.25 3.00
CA ASP A 71 -11.10 20.50 3.89
C ASP A 71 -10.37 19.91 5.10
N LEU A 72 -9.13 19.42 4.91
CA LEU A 72 -8.28 18.92 5.99
C LEU A 72 -7.91 20.01 7.01
N ILE A 73 -7.67 21.24 6.55
CA ILE A 73 -7.41 22.41 7.42
C ILE A 73 -8.70 22.84 8.13
N CYS A 74 -9.80 23.00 7.38
CA CYS A 74 -11.08 23.46 7.91
C CYS A 74 -11.63 22.52 9.00
N LYS A 75 -11.40 21.21 8.87
CA LYS A 75 -11.77 20.20 9.86
C LYS A 75 -10.77 20.09 11.02
N GLY A 76 -9.71 20.89 11.01
CA GLY A 76 -8.66 20.90 12.04
C GLY A 76 -7.84 19.60 12.08
N ARG A 77 -7.89 18.79 11.02
CA ARG A 77 -7.20 17.50 11.00
C ARG A 77 -5.71 17.66 10.80
N PHE A 78 -5.31 18.56 9.89
CA PHE A 78 -3.93 18.92 9.59
C PHE A 78 -3.69 20.43 9.64
N THR A 79 -2.45 20.80 9.90
CA THR A 79 -1.92 22.16 9.78
C THR A 79 -1.39 22.43 8.38
N GLN A 80 -1.27 23.71 7.99
CA GLN A 80 -0.65 24.09 6.71
C GLN A 80 0.76 23.50 6.57
N THR A 81 1.57 23.56 7.62
CA THR A 81 2.95 23.02 7.63
C THR A 81 3.00 21.51 7.38
N GLN A 82 2.02 20.75 7.89
CA GLN A 82 1.94 19.31 7.59
C GLN A 82 1.62 19.07 6.12
N LEU A 83 0.69 19.84 5.55
CA LEU A 83 0.30 19.72 4.14
C LEU A 83 1.41 20.14 3.18
N ASP A 84 2.21 21.14 3.53
CA ASP A 84 3.40 21.55 2.77
C ASP A 84 4.45 20.43 2.71
N GLY A 85 4.43 19.51 3.70
CA GLY A 85 5.27 18.30 3.73
C GLY A 85 4.75 17.15 2.87
N ILE A 86 3.58 17.28 2.22
CA ILE A 86 2.98 16.27 1.33
C ILE A 86 3.18 16.69 -0.13
N ASP A 87 4.04 15.97 -0.84
CA ASP A 87 4.11 16.08 -2.28
C ASP A 87 3.16 15.10 -2.99
N VAL A 88 2.67 15.45 -4.18
CA VAL A 88 1.80 14.59 -4.98
C VAL A 88 2.41 14.43 -6.36
N ILE A 89 2.68 13.20 -6.76
CA ILE A 89 3.27 12.86 -8.06
C ILE A 89 2.37 11.91 -8.84
N ILE A 90 2.51 11.93 -10.17
CA ILE A 90 1.92 10.91 -11.04
C ILE A 90 2.93 9.79 -11.28
N ASN A 91 2.47 8.55 -11.16
CA ASN A 91 3.25 7.33 -11.34
C ASN A 91 2.63 6.45 -12.44
N ALA A 92 3.48 5.85 -13.28
CA ALA A 92 3.07 5.01 -14.40
C ALA A 92 2.76 3.55 -14.01
N ASP A 93 3.49 3.04 -13.01
CA ASP A 93 3.64 1.60 -12.76
C ASP A 93 2.61 1.06 -11.78
N MET A 94 2.10 1.91 -10.90
CA MET A 94 1.17 1.53 -9.83
C MET A 94 -0.28 1.72 -10.29
N ASN A 95 -1.12 0.72 -10.02
CA ASN A 95 -2.55 0.77 -10.35
C ASN A 95 -3.39 1.49 -9.32
N ASP A 96 -2.92 1.58 -8.08
CA ASP A 96 -3.63 2.20 -6.96
C ASP A 96 -2.79 3.31 -6.33
N PRO A 97 -3.43 4.35 -5.77
CA PRO A 97 -2.76 5.35 -4.97
C PRO A 97 -1.96 4.73 -3.85
N PHE A 98 -0.80 5.32 -3.57
CA PHE A 98 0.06 4.93 -2.47
C PHE A 98 0.74 6.16 -1.90
N HIS A 99 1.28 6.02 -0.70
CA HIS A 99 2.16 7.00 -0.08
C HIS A 99 3.48 6.36 0.35
N LYS A 100 4.49 7.22 0.50
CA LYS A 100 5.81 6.87 1.02
C LYS A 100 6.30 7.95 1.97
N GLY A 101 7.05 7.55 2.99
CA GLY A 101 7.34 8.41 4.13
C GLY A 101 6.12 8.61 5.02
N ASN A 102 6.21 9.53 5.97
CA ASN A 102 5.10 9.93 6.82
C ASN A 102 5.30 11.35 7.37
N LEU A 103 4.23 11.95 7.88
CA LEU A 103 4.25 13.31 8.40
C LEU A 103 4.99 13.47 9.73
N HIS A 104 5.23 12.38 10.45
CA HIS A 104 6.00 12.37 11.69
C HIS A 104 7.52 12.28 11.46
N SER A 105 7.94 12.10 10.21
CA SER A 105 9.35 12.03 9.82
C SER A 105 9.82 13.38 9.32
N LYS A 106 11.06 13.74 9.66
CA LYS A 106 11.72 14.96 9.14
C LYS A 106 11.95 14.94 7.62
N PHE A 107 11.82 13.77 6.99
CA PHE A 107 12.05 13.59 5.56
C PHE A 107 10.80 13.88 4.72
N GLY A 108 9.65 14.11 5.36
CA GLY A 108 8.38 14.38 4.68
C GLY A 108 7.73 13.14 4.09
N THR A 109 6.78 13.35 3.18
CA THR A 109 6.03 12.29 2.52
C THR A 109 5.66 12.67 1.10
N PHE A 110 5.45 11.68 0.24
CA PHE A 110 4.81 11.91 -1.05
C PHE A 110 3.70 10.88 -1.28
N ILE A 111 2.70 11.30 -2.05
CA ILE A 111 1.59 10.50 -2.54
C ILE A 111 1.82 10.26 -4.03
N GLY A 112 1.90 9.00 -4.42
CA GLY A 112 1.92 8.58 -5.81
C GLY A 112 0.52 8.27 -6.29
N LEU A 113 0.05 9.01 -7.29
CA LEU A 113 -1.20 8.74 -7.99
C LEU A 113 -0.92 8.00 -9.31
N PRO A 114 -1.66 6.93 -9.63
CA PRO A 114 -1.59 6.29 -10.93
C PRO A 114 -1.87 7.27 -12.07
N ILE A 115 -1.19 7.11 -13.22
CA ILE A 115 -1.47 7.91 -14.44
C ILE A 115 -2.94 7.85 -14.88
N ALA A 116 -3.63 6.77 -14.51
CA ALA A 116 -5.08 6.62 -14.63
C ALA A 116 -5.90 7.84 -14.13
N PHE A 117 -5.39 8.54 -13.12
CA PHE A 117 -6.07 9.70 -12.52
C PHE A 117 -6.07 10.93 -13.44
N VAL A 118 -5.16 10.99 -14.40
CA VAL A 118 -5.06 12.09 -15.36
C VAL A 118 -6.08 11.95 -16.49
N TYR A 119 -6.39 10.72 -16.90
CA TYR A 119 -7.28 10.47 -18.04
C TYR A 119 -8.71 10.96 -17.81
N ASN A 120 -9.29 11.59 -18.82
CA ASN A 120 -10.66 12.11 -18.79
C ASN A 120 -11.60 11.33 -19.70
N SER A 121 -11.07 10.69 -20.74
CA SER A 121 -11.84 9.93 -21.71
C SER A 121 -11.25 8.53 -21.94
N PRO A 122 -12.06 7.54 -22.38
CA PRO A 122 -11.56 6.20 -22.70
C PRO A 122 -10.55 6.20 -23.85
N ALA A 123 -10.61 7.20 -24.72
CA ALA A 123 -9.73 7.34 -25.88
C ALA A 123 -8.29 7.74 -25.49
N GLU A 124 -8.11 8.39 -24.33
CA GLU A 124 -6.79 8.79 -23.82
C GLU A 124 -6.02 7.64 -23.17
N VAL A 125 -6.67 6.50 -22.91
CA VAL A 125 -6.05 5.36 -22.23
C VAL A 125 -5.19 4.57 -23.22
N PRO A 126 -3.85 4.56 -23.09
CA PRO A 126 -2.97 3.87 -24.01
C PRO A 126 -2.97 2.37 -23.70
N MET A 127 -3.82 1.59 -24.39
CA MET A 127 -3.92 0.14 -24.14
C MET A 127 -2.74 -0.67 -24.68
N ASP A 128 -2.11 -0.20 -25.75
CA ASP A 128 -0.94 -0.85 -26.36
C ASP A 128 0.28 -0.89 -25.42
N ASN A 129 0.33 0.04 -24.46
CA ASN A 129 1.40 0.17 -23.46
C ASN A 129 0.87 0.08 -22.02
N TYR A 130 -0.35 -0.40 -21.80
CA TYR A 130 -0.90 -0.52 -20.45
C TYR A 130 -0.26 -1.70 -19.72
N ARG A 131 0.85 -1.44 -19.02
CA ARG A 131 1.62 -2.45 -18.31
C ARG A 131 1.06 -2.62 -16.89
N ILE A 132 0.46 -3.76 -16.61
CA ILE A 132 0.24 -4.21 -15.23
C ILE A 132 1.31 -5.24 -14.90
N GLY A 133 2.42 -4.78 -14.33
CA GLY A 133 3.56 -5.66 -14.03
C GLY A 133 4.24 -6.15 -15.30
N GLN A 134 4.21 -7.46 -15.57
CA GLN A 134 4.82 -8.04 -16.77
C GLN A 134 3.98 -7.73 -18.02
N THR A 135 4.66 -7.40 -19.11
CA THR A 135 4.12 -6.95 -20.41
C THR A 135 2.92 -7.79 -20.88
N ILE A 136 1.71 -7.30 -20.64
CA ILE A 136 0.49 -7.86 -21.22
C ILE A 136 -0.10 -6.76 -22.09
N THR A 137 0.01 -6.93 -23.40
CA THR A 137 -0.66 -6.09 -24.39
C THR A 137 -2.14 -6.44 -24.37
N ILE A 138 -3.00 -5.49 -24.06
CA ILE A 138 -4.45 -5.71 -24.02
C ILE A 138 -4.99 -5.41 -25.41
N GLU A 139 -5.53 -6.41 -26.09
CA GLU A 139 -6.16 -6.19 -27.40
C GLU A 139 -7.42 -5.34 -27.26
N ASP A 140 -7.37 -4.16 -27.86
CA ASP A 140 -8.37 -3.10 -27.74
C ASP A 140 -9.78 -3.48 -28.26
N GLY A 141 -9.87 -4.50 -29.12
CA GLY A 141 -11.12 -4.95 -29.73
C GLY A 141 -11.99 -5.87 -28.86
N THR A 142 -11.55 -6.22 -27.66
CA THR A 142 -12.29 -7.13 -26.77
C THR A 142 -13.33 -6.39 -25.92
N GLN A 143 -14.45 -7.07 -25.59
CA GLN A 143 -15.48 -6.51 -24.72
C GLN A 143 -14.91 -6.16 -23.33
N GLU A 144 -13.99 -6.99 -22.84
CA GLU A 144 -13.30 -6.82 -21.58
C GLU A 144 -12.33 -5.63 -21.60
N GLY A 145 -11.63 -5.39 -22.72
CA GLY A 145 -10.78 -4.22 -22.92
C GLY A 145 -11.57 -2.91 -22.87
N ALA A 146 -12.75 -2.86 -23.50
CA ALA A 146 -13.65 -1.71 -23.44
C ALA A 146 -14.17 -1.45 -22.00
N VAL A 147 -14.52 -2.52 -21.27
CA VAL A 147 -14.90 -2.41 -19.84
C VAL A 147 -13.73 -1.90 -19.01
N LEU A 148 -12.52 -2.36 -19.28
CA LEU A 148 -11.32 -1.93 -18.59
C LEU A 148 -11.05 -0.43 -18.81
N LYS A 149 -11.05 0.05 -20.06
CA LYS A 149 -10.89 1.49 -20.40
C LYS A 149 -11.84 2.36 -19.59
N LYS A 150 -13.12 1.98 -19.56
CA LYS A 150 -14.16 2.73 -18.84
C LYS A 150 -13.96 2.69 -17.33
N SER A 151 -13.42 1.60 -16.79
CA SER A 151 -13.18 1.43 -15.35
C SER A 151 -11.96 2.16 -14.82
N ILE A 152 -11.02 2.55 -15.70
CA ILE A 152 -9.82 3.31 -15.31
C ILE A 152 -10.16 4.79 -15.06
N ILE A 153 -11.22 5.29 -15.71
CA ILE A 153 -11.63 6.69 -15.61
C ILE A 153 -12.35 6.92 -14.29
N LEU A 154 -11.85 7.90 -13.54
CA LEU A 154 -12.40 8.32 -12.26
C LEU A 154 -13.04 9.70 -12.37
N GLY A 155 -14.22 9.86 -11.79
CA GLY A 155 -14.88 11.14 -11.59
C GLY A 155 -14.15 12.00 -10.55
N LYS A 156 -14.52 13.29 -10.49
CA LYS A 156 -13.90 14.27 -9.58
C LYS A 156 -13.97 13.83 -8.11
N ASN A 157 -15.12 13.33 -7.67
CA ASN A 157 -15.31 12.90 -6.28
C ASN A 157 -14.47 11.67 -5.94
N ALA A 158 -14.33 10.72 -6.86
CA ALA A 158 -13.45 9.56 -6.69
C ALA A 158 -11.97 9.96 -6.55
N VAL A 159 -11.52 10.97 -7.30
CA VAL A 159 -10.16 11.54 -7.17
C VAL A 159 -9.99 12.23 -5.81
N LYS A 160 -10.96 13.05 -5.38
CA LYS A 160 -10.95 13.68 -4.04
C LYS A 160 -10.87 12.64 -2.93
N TYR A 161 -11.69 11.60 -3.01
CA TYR A 161 -11.68 10.48 -2.07
C TYR A 161 -10.30 9.82 -1.97
N ALA A 162 -9.72 9.45 -3.11
CA ALA A 162 -8.43 8.78 -3.16
C ALA A 162 -7.30 9.64 -2.57
N LEU A 163 -7.29 10.94 -2.88
CA LEU A 163 -6.35 11.90 -2.31
C LEU A 163 -6.53 12.04 -0.79
N LEU A 164 -7.76 12.24 -0.32
CA LEU A 164 -8.06 12.35 1.11
C LEU A 164 -7.62 11.09 1.85
N ARG A 165 -7.93 9.90 1.33
CA ARG A 165 -7.53 8.62 1.93
C ARG A 165 -6.01 8.54 2.09
N GLU A 166 -5.24 8.83 1.04
CA GLU A 166 -3.78 8.77 1.13
C GLU A 166 -3.21 9.85 2.07
N CYS A 167 -3.80 11.06 2.10
CA CYS A 167 -3.42 12.09 3.06
C CYS A 167 -3.65 11.63 4.51
N LEU A 168 -4.77 10.99 4.82
CA LEU A 168 -5.03 10.46 6.16
C LEU A 168 -4.07 9.29 6.51
N LEU A 169 -3.67 8.50 5.51
CA LEU A 169 -2.70 7.42 5.71
C LEU A 169 -1.27 7.94 5.93
N THR A 170 -0.90 9.11 5.41
CA THR A 170 0.45 9.69 5.65
C THR A 170 0.64 10.16 7.10
N ASP A 171 -0.45 10.46 7.81
CA ASP A 171 -0.48 10.70 9.26
C ASP A 171 -0.60 9.40 10.05
N SER A 172 0.22 8.41 9.68
CA SER A 172 0.28 7.14 10.40
C SER A 172 1.69 6.79 10.83
N TYR A 173 1.76 5.96 11.86
CA TYR A 173 3.02 5.42 12.38
C TYR A 173 3.48 4.17 11.61
N ASP A 174 3.06 4.00 10.34
CA ASP A 174 3.34 2.79 9.54
C ASP A 174 4.85 2.48 9.48
N LEU A 175 5.64 3.52 9.22
CA LEU A 175 7.10 3.42 9.14
C LEU A 175 7.73 2.97 10.47
N GLN A 176 7.29 3.54 11.61
CA GLN A 176 7.81 3.21 12.95
C GLN A 176 7.37 1.81 13.38
N VAL A 177 6.11 1.44 13.12
CA VAL A 177 5.58 0.11 13.43
C VAL A 177 6.30 -0.95 12.59
N LYS A 178 6.48 -0.72 11.30
CA LYS A 178 7.22 -1.60 10.38
C LYS A 178 8.64 -1.84 10.87
N GLN A 179 9.38 -0.77 11.19
CA GLN A 179 10.75 -0.88 11.74
C GLN A 179 10.78 -1.61 13.08
N GLY A 180 9.86 -1.27 13.99
CA GLY A 180 9.79 -1.91 15.29
C GLY A 180 9.56 -3.42 15.17
N LEU A 181 8.63 -3.83 14.30
CA LEU A 181 8.34 -5.24 14.03
C LEU A 181 9.53 -5.97 13.37
N MET A 182 10.22 -5.32 12.42
CA MET A 182 11.40 -5.91 11.78
C MET A 182 12.58 -6.03 12.76
N THR A 183 12.82 -5.00 13.59
CA THR A 183 13.82 -5.04 14.66
C THR A 183 13.52 -6.16 15.65
N LEU A 184 12.25 -6.33 16.04
CA LEU A 184 11.82 -7.48 16.88
C LEU A 184 12.09 -8.80 16.17
N PHE A 185 11.74 -8.92 14.89
CA PHE A 185 12.00 -10.12 14.11
C PHE A 185 13.49 -10.49 14.07
N VAL A 186 14.35 -9.54 13.71
CA VAL A 186 15.82 -9.74 13.66
C VAL A 186 16.36 -10.06 15.06
N GLY A 187 15.96 -9.31 16.09
CA GLY A 187 16.39 -9.56 17.47
C GLY A 187 15.97 -10.93 18.01
N GLY A 188 14.73 -11.36 17.75
CA GLY A 188 14.24 -12.68 18.12
C GLY A 188 14.94 -13.80 17.34
N PHE A 189 15.17 -13.59 16.03
CA PHE A 189 15.97 -14.50 15.21
C PHE A 189 17.39 -14.66 15.77
N CYS A 190 18.07 -13.56 16.12
CA CYS A 190 19.38 -13.56 16.77
C CYS A 190 19.37 -14.42 18.04
N LEU A 191 18.38 -14.20 18.91
CA LEU A 191 18.29 -14.88 20.21
C LEU A 191 18.08 -16.39 20.04
N VAL A 192 17.20 -16.79 19.12
CA VAL A 192 16.96 -18.22 18.82
C VAL A 192 18.22 -18.86 18.23
N MET A 193 18.86 -18.23 17.25
CA MET A 193 20.07 -18.76 16.60
C MET A 193 21.26 -18.83 17.56
N TYR A 194 21.45 -17.81 18.40
CA TYR A 194 22.50 -17.81 19.43
C TYR A 194 22.28 -18.90 20.47
N THR A 195 21.04 -19.06 20.94
CA THR A 195 20.68 -20.12 21.89
C THR A 195 20.87 -21.51 21.29
N ALA A 196 20.49 -21.70 20.02
CA ALA A 196 20.70 -22.95 19.31
C ALA A 196 22.20 -23.24 19.12
N ALA A 197 23.01 -22.25 18.73
CA ALA A 197 24.45 -22.38 18.54
C ALA A 197 25.22 -22.67 19.84
N THR A 198 24.71 -22.23 20.99
CA THR A 198 25.31 -22.51 22.31
C THR A 198 24.92 -23.88 22.87
N ARG A 199 23.69 -24.34 22.61
CA ARG A 199 23.17 -25.61 23.17
C ARG A 199 23.40 -26.82 22.27
N LEU A 200 23.45 -26.64 20.95
CA LEU A 200 23.51 -27.74 19.99
C LEU A 200 24.91 -27.82 19.36
N LYS A 201 25.37 -29.05 19.13
CA LYS A 201 26.75 -29.34 18.69
C LYS A 201 26.86 -29.46 17.16
N ARG A 202 25.79 -29.91 16.50
CA ARG A 202 25.77 -30.17 15.06
C ARG A 202 24.99 -29.07 14.33
N PRO A 203 25.51 -28.47 13.25
CA PRO A 203 24.82 -27.42 12.51
C PRO A 203 23.48 -27.88 11.95
N ALA A 204 23.38 -29.14 11.50
CA ALA A 204 22.11 -29.72 11.05
C ALA A 204 21.02 -29.74 12.15
N GLN A 205 21.41 -29.96 13.41
CA GLN A 205 20.46 -29.93 14.54
C GLN A 205 20.03 -28.51 14.89
N ILE A 206 20.92 -27.52 14.69
CA ILE A 206 20.59 -26.10 14.85
C ILE A 206 19.51 -25.73 13.84
N VAL A 207 19.73 -26.03 12.56
CA VAL A 207 18.75 -25.72 11.50
C VAL A 207 17.43 -26.44 11.78
N PHE A 208 17.44 -27.74 12.01
CA PHE A 208 16.20 -28.51 12.20
C PHE A 208 15.37 -28.04 13.42
N ARG A 209 16.01 -27.60 14.50
CA ARG A 209 15.30 -27.15 15.72
C ARG A 209 14.97 -25.66 15.75
N ALA A 210 15.84 -24.81 15.20
CA ALA A 210 15.65 -23.36 15.20
C ALA A 210 14.69 -22.90 14.10
N THR A 211 14.74 -23.50 12.91
CA THR A 211 13.91 -23.13 11.77
C THR A 211 12.41 -23.11 12.07
N PRO A 212 11.77 -24.16 12.65
CA PRO A 212 10.34 -24.09 12.93
C PRO A 212 9.99 -22.99 13.92
N VAL A 213 10.84 -22.73 14.92
CA VAL A 213 10.64 -21.65 15.90
C VAL A 213 10.73 -20.27 15.22
N ILE A 214 11.72 -20.08 14.35
CA ILE A 214 11.91 -18.85 13.57
C ILE A 214 10.74 -18.61 12.61
N ILE A 215 10.27 -19.67 11.93
CA ILE A 215 9.11 -19.58 11.03
C ILE A 215 7.87 -19.17 11.81
N LEU A 216 7.57 -19.85 12.92
CA LEU A 216 6.41 -19.51 13.76
C LEU A 216 6.51 -18.08 14.31
N TYR A 217 7.69 -17.66 14.73
CA TYR A 217 7.94 -16.30 15.20
C TYR A 217 7.74 -15.26 14.09
N GLY A 218 8.30 -15.51 12.90
CA GLY A 218 8.13 -14.65 11.73
C GLY A 218 6.68 -14.56 11.27
N LEU A 219 5.95 -15.69 11.28
CA LEU A 219 4.51 -15.71 11.00
C LEU A 219 3.73 -14.86 12.02
N LEU A 220 4.06 -14.93 13.31
CA LEU A 220 3.42 -14.11 14.34
C LEU A 220 3.67 -12.61 14.11
N ILE A 221 4.90 -12.20 13.83
CA ILE A 221 5.23 -10.81 13.50
C ILE A 221 4.47 -10.35 12.25
N LEU A 222 4.42 -11.19 11.22
CA LEU A 222 3.67 -10.91 9.99
C LEU A 222 2.17 -10.77 10.25
N GLN A 223 1.57 -11.59 11.11
CA GLN A 223 0.16 -11.45 11.50
C GLN A 223 -0.11 -10.11 12.19
N ILE A 224 0.79 -9.68 13.08
CA ILE A 224 0.66 -8.39 13.78
C ILE A 224 0.69 -7.26 12.75
N TRP A 225 1.61 -7.30 11.79
CA TRP A 225 1.69 -6.34 10.70
C TRP A 225 0.42 -6.30 9.84
N CYS A 226 -0.05 -7.46 9.38
CA CYS A 226 -1.28 -7.59 8.59
C CYS A 226 -2.51 -7.07 9.35
N ARG A 227 -2.59 -7.30 10.66
CA ARG A 227 -3.68 -6.78 11.51
C ARG A 227 -3.59 -5.27 11.66
N TYR A 228 -2.40 -4.73 11.93
CA TYR A 228 -2.17 -3.29 12.04
C TYR A 228 -2.60 -2.56 10.77
N LYS A 229 -2.14 -3.01 9.59
CA LYS A 229 -2.54 -2.42 8.31
C LYS A 229 -4.05 -2.39 8.10
N ARG A 230 -4.73 -3.51 8.34
CA ARG A 230 -6.20 -3.58 8.19
C ARG A 230 -6.94 -2.68 9.17
N GLN A 231 -6.46 -2.60 10.41
CA GLN A 231 -7.06 -1.73 11.42
C GLN A 231 -6.87 -0.25 11.06
N ARG A 232 -5.68 0.14 10.64
CA ARG A 232 -5.38 1.49 10.15
C ARG A 232 -6.27 1.85 8.96
N ASP A 233 -6.33 0.98 7.95
CA ASP A 233 -7.16 1.21 6.77
C ASP A 233 -8.65 1.33 7.14
N SER A 234 -9.14 0.48 8.05
CA SER A 234 -10.52 0.58 8.54
C SER A 234 -10.78 1.85 9.34
N HIS A 235 -9.79 2.36 10.07
CA HIS A 235 -9.93 3.61 10.84
C HIS A 235 -10.05 4.81 9.90
N VAL A 236 -9.20 4.87 8.88
CA VAL A 236 -9.28 5.89 7.83
C VAL A 236 -10.61 5.82 7.09
N ASP A 237 -11.07 4.62 6.72
CA ASP A 237 -12.36 4.44 6.05
C ASP A 237 -13.55 4.92 6.93
N GLN A 238 -13.44 4.81 8.26
CA GLN A 238 -14.44 5.33 9.20
C GLN A 238 -14.36 6.85 9.41
N GLU A 239 -13.19 7.46 9.21
CA GLU A 239 -12.96 8.89 9.37
C GLU A 239 -13.47 9.69 8.15
N ILE A 240 -13.31 9.15 6.94
CA ILE A 240 -13.65 9.81 5.66
C ILE A 240 -15.07 10.40 5.61
N PRO A 241 -16.15 9.71 6.06
CA PRO A 241 -17.50 10.27 6.05
C PRO A 241 -17.65 11.61 6.80
N SER A 242 -16.80 11.90 7.78
CA SER A 242 -16.85 13.15 8.56
C SER A 242 -16.43 14.40 7.76
N PHE A 243 -15.73 14.21 6.64
CA PHE A 243 -15.28 15.28 5.76
C PHE A 243 -16.37 15.76 4.79
N GLY A 244 -17.38 14.93 4.50
CA GLY A 244 -18.53 15.33 3.68
C GLY A 244 -19.09 14.20 2.81
N SER A 245 -20.32 14.39 2.34
CA SER A 245 -21.03 13.42 1.50
C SER A 245 -20.35 13.17 0.13
N GLU A 246 -19.67 14.18 -0.41
CA GLU A 246 -18.92 14.08 -1.66
C GLU A 246 -17.83 12.99 -1.60
N TYR A 247 -17.15 12.86 -0.45
CA TYR A 247 -16.12 11.86 -0.22
C TYR A 247 -16.69 10.45 -0.13
N VAL A 248 -17.88 10.30 0.46
CA VAL A 248 -18.58 9.01 0.56
C VAL A 248 -19.04 8.54 -0.82
N ILE A 249 -19.63 9.44 -1.62
CA ILE A 249 -20.01 9.17 -3.01
C ILE A 249 -18.77 8.84 -3.84
N GLY A 250 -17.69 9.61 -3.66
CA GLY A 250 -16.40 9.38 -4.29
C GLY A 250 -15.79 8.01 -3.98
N GLY A 251 -15.85 7.58 -2.71
CA GLY A 251 -15.38 6.25 -2.30
C GLY A 251 -16.19 5.11 -2.91
N ALA A 252 -17.52 5.27 -2.97
CA ALA A 252 -18.41 4.29 -3.60
C ALA A 252 -18.14 4.17 -5.11
N GLU A 253 -17.92 5.30 -5.79
CA GLU A 253 -17.53 5.34 -7.20
C GLU A 253 -16.17 4.67 -7.41
N TYR A 254 -15.15 5.11 -6.66
CA TYR A 254 -13.78 4.62 -6.75
C TYR A 254 -13.71 3.10 -6.62
N TYR A 255 -14.27 2.52 -5.55
CA TYR A 255 -14.23 1.06 -5.38
C TYR A 255 -15.12 0.30 -6.36
N THR A 256 -16.20 0.92 -6.86
CA THR A 256 -16.98 0.34 -7.96
C THR A 256 -16.12 0.20 -9.21
N GLN A 257 -15.31 1.21 -9.52
CA GLN A 257 -14.40 1.21 -10.65
C GLN A 257 -13.23 0.24 -10.45
N VAL A 258 -12.61 0.21 -9.25
CA VAL A 258 -11.58 -0.78 -8.89
C VAL A 258 -12.08 -2.21 -9.06
N VAL A 259 -13.29 -2.52 -8.57
CA VAL A 259 -13.87 -3.87 -8.73
C VAL A 259 -14.12 -4.20 -10.19
N LYS A 260 -14.62 -3.26 -11.00
CA LYS A 260 -14.80 -3.47 -12.45
C LYS A 260 -13.48 -3.71 -13.17
N ARG A 261 -12.47 -2.90 -12.86
CA ARG A 261 -11.10 -3.03 -13.36
C ARG A 261 -10.55 -4.41 -13.04
N ASN A 262 -10.58 -4.81 -11.77
CA ASN A 262 -10.05 -6.10 -11.32
C ASN A 262 -10.79 -7.29 -11.95
N LYS A 263 -12.10 -7.18 -12.19
CA LYS A 263 -12.87 -8.19 -12.94
C LYS A 263 -12.43 -8.27 -14.40
N ALA A 264 -12.31 -7.13 -15.08
CA ALA A 264 -11.86 -7.11 -16.47
C ALA A 264 -10.45 -7.73 -16.59
N LEU A 265 -9.54 -7.37 -15.68
CA LEU A 265 -8.19 -7.95 -15.63
C LEU A 265 -8.20 -9.46 -15.39
N HIS A 266 -9.06 -9.96 -14.51
CA HIS A 266 -9.22 -11.40 -14.30
C HIS A 266 -9.60 -12.14 -15.59
N PHE A 267 -10.44 -11.56 -16.45
CA PHE A 267 -10.87 -12.18 -17.71
C PHE A 267 -9.91 -11.96 -18.87
N ILE A 268 -9.18 -10.84 -18.91
CA ILE A 268 -8.18 -10.56 -19.95
C ILE A 268 -6.95 -11.45 -19.74
N MET A 269 -6.52 -11.64 -18.50
CA MET A 269 -5.24 -12.26 -18.16
C MET A 269 -5.37 -13.72 -17.72
N LYS A 270 -6.35 -14.45 -18.29
CA LYS A 270 -6.82 -15.79 -17.87
C LYS A 270 -5.74 -16.81 -17.51
N ASP A 271 -4.51 -16.70 -18.01
CA ASP A 271 -3.41 -17.62 -17.70
C ASP A 271 -2.23 -17.02 -16.91
N LEU A 272 -1.97 -15.70 -16.98
CA LEU A 272 -0.85 -15.07 -16.25
C LEU A 272 -1.20 -14.57 -14.84
N THR A 273 -2.46 -14.21 -14.58
CA THR A 273 -2.87 -13.63 -13.28
C THR A 273 -4.07 -14.32 -12.64
N LYS A 274 -4.32 -15.60 -13.00
CA LYS A 274 -5.27 -16.49 -12.31
C LYS A 274 -5.09 -16.46 -10.78
N ASP A 275 -3.90 -16.13 -10.31
CA ASP A 275 -3.54 -16.04 -8.90
C ASP A 275 -3.64 -14.64 -8.27
N ASN A 276 -3.89 -13.57 -9.03
CA ASN A 276 -3.94 -12.21 -8.47
C ASN A 276 -5.36 -11.72 -8.20
N PHE A 277 -6.34 -12.05 -9.05
CA PHE A 277 -7.72 -11.58 -8.92
C PHE A 277 -8.74 -12.73 -8.95
N THR A 278 -9.84 -12.55 -8.22
CA THR A 278 -11.01 -13.42 -8.23
C THR A 278 -12.03 -12.95 -9.27
N ALA A 279 -12.93 -13.84 -9.72
CA ALA A 279 -14.05 -13.49 -10.60
C ALA A 279 -14.99 -12.42 -10.00
N GLN A 280 -14.96 -12.23 -8.68
CA GLN A 280 -15.71 -11.18 -7.99
C GLN A 280 -15.02 -9.81 -8.01
N GLY A 281 -13.77 -9.72 -8.49
CA GLY A 281 -12.97 -8.49 -8.55
C GLY A 281 -12.16 -8.21 -7.28
N ASN A 282 -12.09 -9.17 -6.36
CA ASN A 282 -11.21 -9.08 -5.18
C ASN A 282 -9.82 -9.61 -5.52
N GLU A 283 -8.80 -8.97 -4.96
CA GLU A 283 -7.44 -9.50 -4.92
C GLU A 283 -7.41 -10.83 -4.16
N ARG A 284 -6.73 -11.83 -4.72
CA ARG A 284 -6.45 -13.08 -4.02
C ARG A 284 -5.35 -12.83 -3.01
N VAL A 285 -5.69 -12.95 -1.74
CA VAL A 285 -4.76 -12.82 -0.62
C VAL A 285 -4.58 -14.18 0.04
N ASN A 286 -3.34 -14.50 0.41
CA ASN A 286 -3.07 -15.70 1.19
C ASN A 286 -3.76 -15.55 2.56
N PRO A 287 -4.49 -16.57 3.07
CA PRO A 287 -5.13 -16.51 4.39
C PRO A 287 -4.16 -16.15 5.51
N VAL A 288 -2.89 -16.54 5.38
CA VAL A 288 -1.85 -16.25 6.35
C VAL A 288 -1.35 -14.80 6.17
N TRP A 289 -1.29 -14.26 4.96
CA TRP A 289 -0.66 -12.95 4.69
C TRP A 289 -1.70 -11.97 4.14
N ASN A 290 -2.80 -11.79 4.86
CA ASN A 290 -3.88 -10.89 4.45
C ASN A 290 -3.74 -9.51 5.10
N ASP A 291 -3.11 -8.59 4.38
CA ASP A 291 -2.85 -7.22 4.84
C ASP A 291 -3.87 -6.17 4.34
N ARG A 292 -4.91 -6.58 3.61
CA ARG A 292 -5.87 -5.65 2.98
C ARG A 292 -7.32 -5.99 3.31
N ILE A 293 -8.18 -4.99 3.23
CA ILE A 293 -9.63 -5.18 3.22
C ILE A 293 -10.05 -5.40 1.76
N ARG A 294 -10.96 -6.34 1.50
CA ARG A 294 -11.42 -6.65 0.15
C ARG A 294 -12.05 -5.42 -0.51
N ALA A 295 -11.75 -5.21 -1.79
CA ALA A 295 -12.30 -4.09 -2.55
C ALA A 295 -13.84 -4.11 -2.61
N THR A 296 -14.45 -5.31 -2.66
CA THR A 296 -15.92 -5.44 -2.57
C THR A 296 -16.45 -4.99 -1.21
N ASP A 297 -15.79 -5.35 -0.13
CA ASP A 297 -16.24 -5.01 1.23
C ASP A 297 -16.18 -3.48 1.43
N LYS A 298 -15.12 -2.83 0.94
CA LYS A 298 -15.02 -1.37 0.93
C LYS A 298 -16.08 -0.71 0.05
N ARG A 299 -16.31 -1.22 -1.16
CA ARG A 299 -17.38 -0.73 -2.05
C ARG A 299 -18.74 -0.77 -1.34
N ASP A 300 -19.06 -1.89 -0.69
CA ASP A 300 -20.35 -2.09 -0.05
C ASP A 300 -20.50 -1.20 1.19
N PHE A 301 -19.42 -0.99 1.95
CA PHE A 301 -19.37 0.00 3.04
C PHE A 301 -19.72 1.42 2.55
N TYR A 302 -19.03 1.94 1.54
CA TYR A 302 -19.29 3.30 1.04
C TYR A 302 -20.67 3.44 0.39
N ARG A 303 -21.18 2.40 -0.27
CA ARG A 303 -22.55 2.39 -0.81
C ARG A 303 -23.60 2.49 0.29
N GLN A 304 -23.47 1.68 1.34
CA GLN A 304 -24.39 1.74 2.49
C GLN A 304 -24.35 3.12 3.16
N GLN A 305 -23.18 3.73 3.28
CA GLN A 305 -23.05 5.08 3.83
C GLN A 305 -23.69 6.14 2.91
N ALA A 306 -23.52 6.03 1.58
CA ALA A 306 -24.16 6.93 0.63
C ALA A 306 -25.70 6.79 0.64
N GLU A 307 -26.22 5.57 0.77
CA GLU A 307 -27.66 5.31 0.89
C GLU A 307 -28.26 5.91 2.17
N LYS A 308 -27.57 5.79 3.31
CA LYS A 308 -27.98 6.42 4.57
C LYS A 308 -28.09 7.94 4.44
N LEU A 309 -27.06 8.59 3.90
CA LEU A 309 -27.06 10.03 3.67
C LEU A 309 -28.21 10.47 2.75
N THR A 310 -28.51 9.66 1.71
CA THR A 310 -29.62 9.95 0.80
C THR A 310 -30.98 9.84 1.50
N ASN A 311 -31.14 8.88 2.40
CA ASN A 311 -32.37 8.68 3.16
C ASN A 311 -32.57 9.75 4.24
N GLU A 312 -31.51 10.17 4.93
CA GLU A 312 -31.53 11.27 5.91
C GLU A 312 -31.96 12.59 5.23
N ASN A 313 -31.37 12.92 4.08
CA ASN A 313 -31.75 14.10 3.30
C ASN A 313 -33.22 14.06 2.81
N LYS A 314 -33.75 12.86 2.51
CA LYS A 314 -35.16 12.70 2.14
C LYS A 314 -36.10 12.90 3.33
N GLN A 315 -35.69 12.45 4.52
CA GLN A 315 -36.47 12.63 5.74
C GLN A 315 -36.51 14.11 6.14
N GLU A 316 -35.37 14.82 6.12
CA GLU A 316 -35.32 16.27 6.39
C GLU A 316 -36.21 17.06 5.43
N ASN A 317 -36.16 16.75 4.12
CA ASN A 317 -37.00 17.41 3.11
C ASN A 317 -38.49 17.04 3.18
N SER A 318 -38.88 16.00 3.92
CA SER A 318 -40.28 15.60 4.11
C SER A 318 -40.92 16.16 5.39
N VAL A 319 -40.10 16.77 6.25
CA VAL A 319 -40.51 17.38 7.53
C VAL A 319 -40.64 18.91 7.41
N CYS A 320 -40.21 19.49 6.30
CA CYS A 320 -40.51 20.87 5.88
C CYS A 320 -41.69 20.91 4.91
#